data_AF-A0A1V4DHU5-F1
#
_entry.id   AF-A0A1V4DHU5-F1
#
_cell.length_a   1.000
_cell.length_b   1.000
_cell.length_c   1.000
_cell.angle_alpha   90.00
_cell.angle_beta   90.00
_cell.angle_gamma   90.00
#
_symmetry.space_group_name_H-M   'P 1'
#
loop_
_entity.id
_entity.type
_entity.pdbx_description
1 polymer ?
#
loop_
_entity_poly.entity_id
_entity_poly.type
_entity_poly.pdbx_seq_one_letter_code
_entity_poly.pdbx_strand_id
1 'polypeptide(L)'
;MLLLYLPLYWFYVMLFHHYFDQFYKKKNMIRPKPTIRFDNWFWCTCFLVLLGYSPLSITNMLLILMGISLSIIDIHYYVVDPVLSKLFYLAVLTSQLPNIHIILPVIVLLILLLINYFLPGQLGFGDVKLLVMWATCLSSLQLIWLIFIASSLGILFILFMNSLSSERIEKIAFVPFLTTALTVVIYLF
;
A
#
# COMPACT_ATOMS: atom_id res chain seq x y z
N MET A 1 -2.62 24.28 10.27
CA MET A 1 -2.45 23.01 9.53
C MET A 1 -2.35 21.81 10.47
N LEU A 2 -1.40 21.75 11.41
CA LEU A 2 -1.20 20.61 12.34
C LEU A 2 -2.45 20.19 13.16
N LEU A 3 -3.24 21.17 13.60
CA LEU A 3 -4.50 20.97 14.33
C LEU A 3 -5.62 20.31 13.49
N LEU A 4 -5.54 20.36 12.16
CA LEU A 4 -6.51 19.75 11.23
C LEU A 4 -6.14 18.29 10.93
N TYR A 5 -4.86 17.94 11.02
CA TYR A 5 -4.35 16.58 10.85
C TYR A 5 -4.58 15.69 12.08
N LEU A 6 -4.56 16.28 13.29
CA LEU A 6 -4.76 15.57 14.55
C LEU A 6 -6.12 14.84 14.66
N PRO A 7 -7.27 15.45 14.30
CA PRO A 7 -8.56 14.75 14.30
C PRO A 7 -8.67 13.71 13.17
N LEU A 8 -8.10 13.98 11.99
CA LEU A 8 -8.02 13.03 10.87
C LEU A 8 -7.17 11.79 11.25
N TYR A 9 -6.07 12.01 11.97
CA TYR A 9 -5.23 10.96 12.53
C TYR A 9 -5.97 10.14 13.59
N TRP A 10 -6.62 10.80 14.56
CA TRP A 10 -7.39 10.11 15.61
C TRP A 10 -8.53 9.28 15.01
N PHE A 11 -9.25 9.86 14.05
CA PHE A 11 -10.30 9.17 13.31
C PHE A 11 -9.74 7.98 12.54
N TYR A 12 -8.61 8.15 11.85
CA TYR A 12 -7.94 7.06 11.15
C TYR A 12 -7.54 5.92 12.09
N VAL A 13 -6.89 6.23 13.22
CA VAL A 13 -6.45 5.22 14.19
C VAL A 13 -7.65 4.46 14.77
N MET A 14 -8.74 5.16 15.11
CA MET A 14 -9.97 4.51 15.57
C MET A 14 -10.60 3.62 14.49
N LEU A 15 -10.67 4.11 13.26
CA LEU A 15 -11.31 3.41 12.14
C LEU A 15 -10.48 2.19 11.72
N PHE A 16 -9.16 2.33 11.72
CA PHE A 16 -8.21 1.24 11.51
C PHE A 16 -8.36 0.17 12.60
N HIS A 17 -8.39 0.57 13.87
CA HIS A 17 -8.56 -0.38 15.00
C HIS A 17 -9.89 -1.13 14.93
N HIS A 18 -11.00 -0.40 14.74
CA HIS A 18 -12.33 -0.98 14.63
C HIS A 18 -12.43 -1.94 13.43
N TYR A 19 -11.89 -1.56 12.28
CA TYR A 19 -11.89 -2.38 11.08
C TYR A 19 -11.09 -3.68 11.29
N PHE A 20 -9.88 -3.57 11.86
CA PHE A 20 -8.99 -4.71 12.07
C PHE A 20 -9.61 -5.74 13.02
N ASP A 21 -10.25 -5.28 14.10
CA ASP A 21 -10.99 -6.14 15.03
C ASP A 21 -12.17 -6.87 14.36
N GLN A 22 -12.89 -6.20 13.46
CA GLN A 22 -13.97 -6.83 12.69
C GLN A 22 -13.45 -7.82 11.65
N PHE A 23 -12.34 -7.49 10.97
CA PHE A 23 -11.72 -8.35 9.97
C PHE A 23 -11.32 -9.70 10.56
N TYR A 24 -10.70 -9.70 11.75
CA TYR A 24 -10.37 -10.92 12.49
C TYR A 24 -11.60 -11.76 12.83
N LYS A 25 -12.62 -11.13 13.40
CA LYS A 25 -13.87 -11.81 13.78
C LYS A 25 -14.54 -12.46 12.57
N LYS A 26 -14.56 -11.78 11.42
CA LYS A 26 -15.27 -12.24 10.22
C LYS A 26 -14.57 -13.41 9.51
N LYS A 27 -13.24 -13.48 9.52
CA LYS A 27 -12.50 -14.57 8.85
C LYS A 27 -12.28 -15.81 9.70
N ASN A 28 -12.89 -15.91 10.89
CA ASN A 28 -12.67 -17.00 11.87
C ASN A 28 -11.19 -17.29 12.10
N MET A 29 -10.33 -16.28 11.94
CA MET A 29 -8.91 -16.46 12.20
C MET A 29 -8.71 -16.43 13.69
N ILE A 30 -7.98 -17.42 14.22
CA ILE A 30 -7.42 -17.35 15.57
C ILE A 30 -6.70 -16.01 15.62
N ARG A 31 -7.10 -15.12 16.55
CA ARG A 31 -6.36 -13.86 16.78
C ARG A 31 -4.88 -14.24 16.77
N PRO A 32 -4.01 -13.62 15.95
CA PRO A 32 -2.60 -13.81 16.17
C PRO A 32 -2.36 -13.51 17.64
N LYS A 33 -1.49 -14.30 18.29
CA LYS A 33 -0.95 -13.89 19.59
C LYS A 33 -0.68 -12.39 19.46
N PRO A 34 -1.14 -11.54 20.40
CA PRO A 34 -1.03 -10.10 20.29
C PRO A 34 0.45 -9.70 20.28
N THR A 35 1.07 -9.83 19.12
CA THR A 35 2.43 -9.45 18.78
C THR A 35 2.40 -8.47 17.64
N ILE A 36 1.28 -7.78 17.42
CA ILE A 36 1.38 -6.36 17.10
C ILE A 36 1.74 -5.70 18.43
N ARG A 37 3.03 -5.79 18.77
CA ARG A 37 3.61 -5.14 19.95
C ARG A 37 3.27 -3.66 19.86
N PHE A 38 3.00 -3.04 21.01
CA PHE A 38 2.85 -1.58 21.13
C PHE A 38 3.96 -0.81 20.39
N ASP A 39 5.15 -1.40 20.26
CA ASP A 39 6.28 -0.89 19.49
C ASP A 39 5.95 -0.62 18.01
N ASN A 40 5.22 -1.51 17.31
CA ASN A 40 4.83 -1.29 15.91
C ASN A 40 3.85 -0.12 15.77
N TRP A 41 3.02 0.10 16.79
CA TRP A 41 2.14 1.26 16.85
C TRP A 41 2.97 2.52 17.05
N PHE A 42 3.90 2.52 18.01
CA PHE A 42 4.79 3.64 18.25
C PHE A 42 5.52 4.06 16.96
N TRP A 43 6.10 3.10 16.24
CA TRP A 43 6.76 3.37 14.95
C TRP A 43 5.81 3.89 13.86
N CYS A 44 4.60 3.35 13.74
CA CYS A 44 3.59 3.89 12.81
C CYS A 44 3.17 5.32 13.20
N THR A 45 3.01 5.61 14.50
CA THR A 45 2.64 6.93 14.99
C THR A 45 3.78 7.94 14.81
N CYS A 46 5.03 7.58 15.08
CA CYS A 46 6.20 8.43 14.78
C CYS A 46 6.34 8.70 13.29
N PHE A 47 6.16 7.69 12.44
CA PHE A 47 6.21 7.83 10.99
C PHE A 47 5.10 8.76 10.46
N LEU A 48 3.89 8.64 11.01
CA LEU A 48 2.75 9.50 10.66
C LEU A 48 2.93 10.95 11.14
N VAL A 49 3.51 11.15 12.32
CA VAL A 49 3.88 12.48 12.81
C VAL A 49 4.94 13.11 11.91
N LEU A 50 5.98 12.36 11.53
CA LEU A 50 7.02 12.80 10.58
C LEU A 50 6.43 13.18 9.21
N LEU A 51 5.49 12.39 8.69
CA LEU A 51 4.74 12.71 7.48
C LEU A 51 3.93 14.00 7.62
N GLY A 52 3.29 14.23 8.77
CA GLY A 52 2.51 15.44 9.03
C GLY A 52 3.33 16.73 9.12
N TYR A 53 4.64 16.63 9.34
CA TYR A 53 5.58 17.76 9.28
C TYR A 53 6.15 18.01 7.88
N SER A 54 6.00 17.06 6.97
CA SER A 54 6.50 17.21 5.60
C SER A 54 5.58 18.13 4.77
N PRO A 55 6.11 18.88 3.80
CA PRO A 55 5.31 19.76 2.93
C PRO A 55 4.49 18.97 1.88
N LEU A 56 4.11 17.72 2.17
CA LEU A 56 3.36 16.87 1.26
C LEU A 56 1.89 17.31 1.16
N SER A 57 1.32 17.11 -0.03
CA SER A 57 -0.12 17.26 -0.23
C SER A 57 -0.90 16.21 0.57
N ILE A 58 -2.15 16.53 0.90
CA ILE A 58 -3.06 15.61 1.60
C ILE A 58 -3.24 14.30 0.83
N THR A 59 -3.27 14.37 -0.51
CA THR A 59 -3.37 13.21 -1.40
C THR A 59 -2.18 12.27 -1.21
N ASN A 60 -0.96 12.80 -1.18
CA ASN A 60 0.26 12.02 -1.06
C ASN A 60 0.36 11.36 0.31
N MET A 61 -0.03 12.08 1.37
CA MET A 61 -0.12 11.51 2.71
C MET A 61 -1.14 10.37 2.78
N LEU A 62 -2.33 10.53 2.18
CA LEU A 62 -3.35 9.48 2.15
C LEU A 62 -2.91 8.25 1.33
N LEU A 63 -2.21 8.46 0.21
CA LEU A 63 -1.65 7.38 -0.60
C LEU A 63 -0.60 6.57 0.17
N ILE A 64 0.32 7.25 0.85
CA ILE A 64 1.35 6.60 1.67
C ILE A 64 0.69 5.85 2.84
N LEU A 65 -0.30 6.46 3.50
CA LEU A 65 -1.04 5.83 4.60
C LEU A 65 -1.80 4.58 4.14
N MET A 66 -2.42 4.64 2.97
CA MET A 66 -3.05 3.47 2.33
C MET A 66 -1.99 2.38 2.08
N GLY A 67 -0.83 2.73 1.52
CA GLY A 67 0.25 1.78 1.26
C GLY A 67 0.75 1.09 2.54
N ILE A 68 0.97 1.84 3.61
CA ILE A 68 1.47 1.29 4.88
C ILE A 68 0.45 0.35 5.50
N SER A 69 -0.80 0.78 5.59
CA SER A 69 -1.87 -0.03 6.16
C SER A 69 -2.06 -1.35 5.42
N LEU A 70 -2.04 -1.31 4.08
CA LEU A 70 -2.12 -2.50 3.24
C LEU A 70 -0.85 -3.35 3.30
N SER A 71 0.34 -2.76 3.45
CA SER A 71 1.58 -3.52 3.61
C SER A 71 1.61 -4.33 4.90
N ILE A 72 1.07 -3.79 6.00
CA ILE A 72 0.97 -4.51 7.27
C ILE A 72 0.05 -5.73 7.09
N ILE A 73 -1.10 -5.54 6.42
CA ILE A 73 -2.03 -6.64 6.13
C ILE A 73 -1.36 -7.68 5.22
N ASP A 74 -0.66 -7.25 4.18
CA ASP A 74 -0.02 -8.13 3.21
C ASP A 74 1.11 -8.96 3.83
N ILE A 75 1.93 -8.39 4.72
CA ILE A 75 2.98 -9.13 5.44
C ILE A 75 2.39 -10.27 6.27
N HIS A 76 1.24 -10.06 6.90
CA HIS A 76 0.63 -11.05 7.81
C HIS A 76 -0.27 -12.04 7.08
N TYR A 77 -0.93 -11.62 5.99
CA TYR A 77 -2.01 -12.39 5.34
C TYR A 77 -1.78 -12.68 3.87
N TYR A 78 -0.76 -12.10 3.23
CA TYR A 78 -0.52 -12.16 1.79
C TYR A 78 -1.77 -11.83 0.96
N VAL A 79 -2.57 -10.88 1.44
CA VAL A 79 -3.84 -10.44 0.86
C VAL A 79 -3.93 -8.92 0.96
N VAL A 80 -4.34 -8.29 -0.13
CA VAL A 80 -4.71 -6.87 -0.15
C VAL A 80 -6.18 -6.72 0.21
N ASP A 81 -6.47 -6.02 1.31
CA ASP A 81 -7.85 -5.86 1.77
C ASP A 81 -8.68 -4.99 0.80
N PRO A 82 -9.78 -5.52 0.23
CA PRO A 82 -10.56 -4.82 -0.78
C PRO A 82 -11.45 -3.71 -0.23
N VAL A 83 -11.80 -3.74 1.06
CA VAL A 83 -12.67 -2.74 1.71
C VAL A 83 -11.82 -1.55 2.14
N LEU A 84 -10.71 -1.83 2.83
CA LEU A 84 -9.77 -0.80 3.28
C LEU A 84 -9.21 -0.02 2.09
N SER A 85 -8.77 -0.72 1.05
CA SER A 85 -8.30 -0.07 -0.19
C SER A 85 -9.37 0.86 -0.79
N LYS A 86 -10.64 0.43 -0.85
CA LYS A 86 -11.75 1.25 -1.37
C LYS A 86 -12.00 2.50 -0.51
N LEU A 87 -11.97 2.37 0.81
CA LEU A 87 -12.20 3.49 1.72
C LEU A 87 -11.14 4.59 1.52
N PHE A 88 -9.87 4.19 1.49
CA PHE A 88 -8.78 5.13 1.22
C PHE A 88 -8.88 5.76 -0.15
N TYR A 89 -9.21 4.97 -1.17
CA TYR A 89 -9.35 5.47 -2.53
C TYR A 89 -10.45 6.52 -2.66
N LEU A 90 -11.59 6.32 -2.01
CA LEU A 90 -12.64 7.34 -1.96
C LEU A 90 -12.13 8.62 -1.28
N ALA A 91 -11.40 8.50 -0.17
CA ALA A 91 -10.80 9.67 0.49
C ALA A 91 -9.80 10.40 -0.43
N VAL A 92 -8.94 9.66 -1.14
CA VAL A 92 -7.98 10.22 -2.10
C VAL A 92 -8.70 10.94 -3.23
N LEU A 93 -9.73 10.34 -3.83
CA LEU A 93 -10.52 10.97 -4.90
C LEU A 93 -11.14 12.29 -4.43
N THR A 94 -11.71 12.33 -3.23
CA THR A 94 -12.29 13.59 -2.70
C THR A 94 -11.25 14.69 -2.49
N SER A 95 -10.01 14.32 -2.16
CA SER A 95 -8.92 15.28 -1.94
C SER A 95 -8.27 15.81 -3.22
N GLN A 96 -8.53 15.18 -4.38
CA GLN A 96 -7.80 15.42 -5.62
C GLN A 96 -8.67 15.93 -6.78
N LEU A 97 -9.98 16.09 -6.59
CA LEU A 97 -10.87 16.73 -7.57
C LEU A 97 -10.40 18.18 -7.82
N PRO A 98 -10.09 18.59 -9.08
CA PRO A 98 -10.38 17.96 -10.38
C PRO A 98 -9.22 17.21 -11.10
N ASN A 99 -8.04 17.08 -10.49
CA ASN A 99 -6.79 16.62 -11.15
C ASN A 99 -6.65 15.09 -11.28
N ILE A 100 -7.76 14.36 -11.44
CA ILE A 100 -7.74 12.88 -11.47
C ILE A 100 -7.40 12.39 -12.89
N HIS A 101 -6.44 11.48 -13.00
CA HIS A 101 -6.11 10.82 -14.26
C HIS A 101 -7.09 9.66 -14.53
N ILE A 102 -7.87 9.77 -15.62
CA ILE A 102 -8.87 8.75 -16.00
C ILE A 102 -8.29 7.75 -17.01
N ILE A 103 -7.44 8.21 -17.94
CA ILE A 103 -6.93 7.39 -19.05
C ILE A 103 -5.82 6.44 -18.57
N LEU A 104 -4.90 6.94 -17.75
CA LEU A 104 -3.76 6.17 -17.25
C LEU A 104 -4.16 4.87 -16.53
N PRO A 105 -5.11 4.85 -15.57
CA PRO A 105 -5.49 3.61 -14.90
C PRO A 105 -6.11 2.57 -15.84
N VAL A 106 -6.81 3.00 -16.90
CA VAL A 106 -7.35 2.08 -17.93
C VAL A 106 -6.21 1.45 -18.73
N ILE A 107 -5.23 2.24 -19.14
CA ILE A 107 -4.04 1.73 -19.84
C ILE A 107 -3.29 0.71 -18.97
N VAL A 108 -3.06 1.06 -17.69
CA VAL A 108 -2.40 0.17 -16.73
C VAL A 108 -3.16 -1.13 -16.55
N LEU A 109 -4.49 -1.06 -16.41
CA LEU A 109 -5.34 -2.24 -16.29
C LEU A 109 -5.22 -3.14 -17.53
N LEU A 110 -5.26 -2.56 -18.74
CA LEU A 110 -5.12 -3.32 -19.99
C LEU A 110 -3.75 -4.01 -20.10
N ILE A 111 -2.68 -3.30 -19.75
CA ILE A 111 -1.33 -3.87 -19.75
C ILE A 111 -1.22 -5.02 -18.74
N LEU A 112 -1.71 -4.84 -17.51
CA LEU A 112 -1.64 -5.86 -16.48
C LEU A 112 -2.54 -7.08 -16.81
N LEU A 113 -3.70 -6.87 -17.45
CA LEU A 113 -4.53 -7.95 -17.96
C LEU A 113 -3.82 -8.72 -19.08
N LEU A 114 -3.13 -8.02 -19.99
CA LEU A 114 -2.35 -8.65 -21.05
C LEU A 114 -1.18 -9.45 -20.47
N ILE A 115 -0.47 -8.92 -19.47
CA ILE A 115 0.57 -9.68 -18.77
C ILE A 115 -0.02 -10.92 -18.09
N ASN A 116 -1.15 -10.79 -17.40
CA ASN A 116 -1.82 -11.93 -16.75
C ASN A 116 -2.34 -12.97 -17.77
N TYR A 117 -2.68 -12.55 -18.98
CA TYR A 117 -3.04 -13.47 -20.06
C TYR A 117 -1.84 -14.32 -20.50
N PHE A 118 -0.65 -13.71 -20.65
CA PHE A 118 0.57 -14.43 -21.01
C PHE A 118 1.21 -15.20 -19.84
N LEU A 119 1.05 -14.71 -18.62
CA LEU A 119 1.63 -15.26 -17.39
C LEU A 119 0.54 -15.50 -16.33
N PRO A 120 -0.36 -16.47 -16.56
CA PRO A 120 -1.53 -16.69 -15.70
C PRO A 120 -1.11 -17.07 -14.29
N GLY A 121 -1.70 -16.39 -13.30
CA GLY A 121 -1.53 -16.70 -11.88
C GLY A 121 -0.22 -16.20 -11.26
N GLN A 122 0.66 -15.55 -12.03
CA GLN A 122 1.88 -14.94 -11.48
C GLN A 122 1.65 -13.56 -10.88
N LEU A 123 0.60 -12.85 -11.31
CA LEU A 123 0.26 -11.53 -10.81
C LEU A 123 -0.74 -11.60 -9.65
N GLY A 124 -0.38 -10.98 -8.53
CA GLY A 124 -1.29 -10.76 -7.42
C GLY A 124 -2.43 -9.83 -7.83
N PHE A 125 -3.67 -10.34 -7.86
CA PHE A 125 -4.86 -9.53 -8.19
C PHE A 125 -5.02 -8.31 -7.27
N GLY A 126 -4.59 -8.45 -6.01
CA GLY A 126 -4.56 -7.34 -5.05
C GLY A 126 -3.60 -6.23 -5.46
N ASP A 127 -2.39 -6.60 -5.86
CA ASP A 127 -1.34 -5.66 -6.30
C ASP A 127 -1.75 -4.94 -7.59
N VAL A 128 -2.34 -5.68 -8.53
CA VAL A 128 -2.89 -5.11 -9.78
C VAL A 128 -3.95 -4.05 -9.47
N LYS A 129 -4.91 -4.36 -8.59
CA LYS A 129 -5.96 -3.43 -8.22
C LYS A 129 -5.37 -2.17 -7.56
N LEU A 130 -4.40 -2.35 -6.68
CA LEU A 130 -3.74 -1.26 -5.96
C LEU A 130 -2.96 -0.35 -6.92
N LEU A 131 -2.21 -0.91 -7.87
CA LEU A 131 -1.52 -0.16 -8.92
C LEU A 131 -2.48 0.65 -9.80
N VAL A 132 -3.61 0.06 -10.20
CA VAL A 132 -4.64 0.77 -10.98
C VAL A 132 -5.23 1.93 -10.17
N MET A 133 -5.44 1.75 -8.87
CA MET A 133 -5.93 2.83 -7.99
C MET A 133 -4.91 3.96 -7.87
N TRP A 134 -3.63 3.65 -7.66
CA TRP A 134 -2.56 4.65 -7.61
C TRP A 134 -2.33 5.37 -8.94
N ALA A 135 -2.54 4.69 -10.07
CA ALA A 135 -2.45 5.28 -11.41
C ALA A 135 -3.45 6.42 -11.65
N THR A 136 -4.49 6.55 -10.82
CA THR A 136 -5.42 7.70 -10.91
C THR A 136 -4.82 9.00 -10.34
N CYS A 137 -3.78 8.88 -9.52
CA CYS A 137 -3.20 9.96 -8.73
C CYS A 137 -1.76 10.30 -9.13
N LEU A 138 -1.06 9.35 -9.76
CA LEU A 138 0.35 9.47 -10.15
C LEU A 138 0.47 9.82 -11.63
N SER A 139 1.56 10.52 -11.97
CA SER A 139 1.95 10.70 -13.37
C SER A 139 2.45 9.37 -13.97
N SER A 140 2.48 9.28 -15.31
CA SER A 140 3.00 8.10 -16.01
C SER A 140 4.46 7.81 -15.65
N LEU A 141 5.29 8.85 -15.53
CA LEU A 141 6.70 8.73 -15.15
C LEU A 141 6.83 8.17 -13.72
N GLN A 142 6.06 8.73 -12.78
CA GLN A 142 6.01 8.26 -11.40
C GLN A 142 5.60 6.78 -11.33
N LEU A 143 4.58 6.37 -12.09
CA LEU A 143 4.13 4.98 -12.11
C LEU A 143 5.19 4.02 -12.66
N ILE A 144 5.90 4.40 -13.73
CA ILE A 144 6.99 3.58 -14.29
C ILE A 144 8.10 3.38 -13.25
N TRP A 145 8.53 4.46 -12.59
CA TRP A 145 9.52 4.38 -11.52
C TRP A 145 9.04 3.56 -10.34
N LEU A 146 7.76 3.68 -9.97
CA LEU A 146 7.16 2.91 -8.89
C LEU A 146 7.24 1.41 -9.18
N ILE A 147 6.81 0.98 -10.36
CA ILE A 147 6.85 -0.43 -10.76
C ILE A 147 8.31 -0.91 -10.80
N PHE A 148 9.22 -0.12 -11.40
CA PHE A 148 10.63 -0.48 -11.51
C PHE A 148 11.31 -0.64 -10.13
N ILE A 149 11.12 0.32 -9.22
CA ILE A 149 11.70 0.28 -7.87
C ILE A 149 11.09 -0.87 -7.06
N ALA A 150 9.76 -1.06 -7.11
CA ALA A 150 9.09 -2.12 -6.37
C ALA A 150 9.54 -3.51 -6.83
N SER A 151 9.58 -3.74 -8.16
CA SER A 151 10.03 -5.01 -8.72
C SER A 151 11.51 -5.28 -8.46
N SER A 152 12.39 -4.28 -8.58
CA SER A 152 13.82 -4.46 -8.28
C SER A 152 14.06 -4.78 -6.80
N LEU A 153 13.37 -4.11 -5.87
CA LEU A 153 13.43 -4.44 -4.45
C LEU A 153 12.92 -5.86 -4.16
N GLY A 154 11.81 -6.26 -4.78
CA GLY A 154 11.27 -7.62 -4.61
C GLY A 154 12.24 -8.70 -5.12
N ILE A 155 12.85 -8.49 -6.30
CA ILE A 155 13.84 -9.41 -6.86
C ILE A 155 15.09 -9.49 -5.97
N LEU A 156 15.62 -8.34 -5.54
CA LEU A 156 16.79 -8.30 -4.66
C LEU A 156 16.50 -8.99 -3.32
N PHE A 157 15.31 -8.80 -2.76
CA PHE A 157 14.89 -9.47 -1.54
C PHE A 157 14.84 -11.00 -1.71
N ILE A 158 14.24 -11.49 -2.79
CA ILE A 158 14.20 -12.94 -3.09
C ILE A 158 15.62 -13.50 -3.26
N LEU A 159 16.48 -12.83 -4.04
CA LEU A 159 17.87 -13.28 -4.25
C LEU A 159 18.66 -13.32 -2.94
N PHE A 160 18.54 -12.26 -2.13
CA PHE A 160 19.22 -12.17 -0.85
C PHE A 160 18.76 -13.28 0.10
N MET A 161 17.45 -13.47 0.24
CA MET A 161 16.91 -14.49 1.14
C MET A 161 17.22 -15.91 0.66
N ASN A 162 17.11 -16.20 -0.64
CA ASN A 162 17.47 -17.51 -1.19
C ASN A 162 18.98 -17.78 -1.12
N SER A 163 19.82 -16.76 -1.03
CA SER A 163 21.26 -16.94 -0.78
C SER A 163 21.57 -17.29 0.67
N LEU A 164 20.70 -16.92 1.62
CA LEU A 164 20.91 -17.13 3.06
C LEU A 164 20.14 -18.34 3.59
N SER A 165 19.06 -18.72 2.93
CA SER A 165 18.16 -19.81 3.33
C SER A 165 18.34 -21.03 2.44
N SER A 166 18.33 -22.22 3.05
CA SER A 166 18.24 -23.49 2.31
C SER A 166 16.86 -23.72 1.68
N GLU A 167 15.83 -23.07 2.21
CA GLU A 167 14.46 -23.14 1.69
C GLU A 167 14.20 -21.97 0.73
N ARG A 168 13.66 -22.29 -0.45
CA ARG A 168 13.31 -21.29 -1.47
C ARG A 168 12.04 -20.55 -1.07
N ILE A 169 12.06 -19.23 -1.18
CA ILE A 169 10.85 -18.42 -1.04
C ILE A 169 9.93 -18.64 -2.23
N GLU A 170 8.74 -19.20 -1.98
CA GLU A 170 7.71 -19.40 -3.01
C GLU A 170 6.77 -18.19 -3.14
N LYS A 171 6.59 -17.41 -2.07
CA LYS A 171 5.67 -16.28 -2.05
C LYS A 171 6.23 -15.12 -1.22
N ILE A 172 6.05 -13.90 -1.73
CA ILE A 172 6.41 -12.66 -1.03
C ILE A 172 5.18 -11.77 -0.85
N ALA A 173 5.17 -11.02 0.25
CA ALA A 173 4.27 -9.88 0.40
C ALA A 173 4.82 -8.76 -0.48
N PHE A 174 4.10 -8.38 -1.54
CA PHE A 174 4.59 -7.42 -2.53
C PHE A 174 4.21 -5.97 -2.20
N VAL A 175 3.12 -5.76 -1.45
CA VAL A 175 2.67 -4.42 -1.07
C VAL A 175 3.72 -3.62 -0.28
N PRO A 176 4.53 -4.20 0.63
CA PRO A 176 5.63 -3.48 1.26
C PRO A 176 6.60 -2.85 0.26
N PHE A 177 6.98 -3.56 -0.80
CA PHE A 177 7.87 -3.05 -1.85
C PHE A 177 7.18 -1.98 -2.71
N LEU A 178 5.87 -2.14 -2.97
CA LEU A 178 5.07 -1.11 -3.64
C LEU A 178 4.99 0.18 -2.81
N THR A 179 4.81 0.07 -1.50
CA THR A 179 4.71 1.22 -0.59
C THR A 179 6.03 1.95 -0.43
N THR A 180 7.16 1.23 -0.34
CA THR A 180 8.48 1.86 -0.32
C THR A 180 8.76 2.58 -1.63
N ALA A 181 8.47 1.95 -2.78
CA ALA A 181 8.62 2.56 -4.09
C ALA A 181 7.72 3.81 -4.24
N LEU A 182 6.46 3.73 -3.84
CA LEU A 182 5.54 4.88 -3.85
C LEU A 182 6.12 6.05 -3.05
N THR A 183 6.64 5.78 -1.85
CA THR A 183 7.22 6.80 -0.98
C THR A 183 8.41 7.46 -1.66
N VAL A 184 9.34 6.67 -2.20
CA VAL A 184 10.50 7.17 -2.95
C VAL A 184 10.06 8.04 -4.12
N VAL A 185 9.07 7.57 -4.89
CA VAL A 185 8.59 8.29 -6.07
C VAL A 185 7.96 9.63 -5.69
N ILE A 186 7.12 9.66 -4.67
CA ILE A 186 6.47 10.90 -4.19
C ILE A 186 7.49 11.95 -3.73
N TYR A 187 8.61 11.52 -3.14
CA TYR A 187 9.62 12.44 -2.63
C TYR A 187 10.64 12.89 -3.70
N LEU A 188 10.88 12.08 -4.74
CA LEU A 188 11.93 12.33 -5.72
C LEU A 188 11.43 12.81 -7.10
N PHE A 189 10.16 12.58 -7.45
CA PHE A 189 9.59 12.89 -8.76
C PHE A 189 8.25 13.62 -8.63
#